data_AF-A0A917DNG6-F1
#
_entry.id   AF-A0A917DNG6-F1
#
_cell.length_a   1.000
_cell.length_b   1.000
_cell.length_c   1.000
_cell.angle_alpha   90.00
_cell.angle_beta   90.00
_cell.angle_gamma   90.00
#
_symmetry.space_group_name_H-M   'P 1'
#
loop_
_entity.id
_entity.type
_entity.pdbx_description
1 polymer ?
#
loop_
_entity_poly.entity_id
_entity_poly.type
_entity_poly.pdbx_seq_one_letter_code
_entity_poly.pdbx_strand_id
1 'polypeptide(L)'
;MDGRTGQVGTILSEARLRQGLTLADIASSTKVSTRYLKALEHDAFSELPSKIHALGFARAFANCVCIDADEIADAVRACLNKSGDGQGASDIRHERKRRGRPVANMIGAARSFFSL
;
A
#
# COMPACT_ATOMS: atom_id res chain seq x y z
N MET A 1 -2.07 -26.34 -6.23
CA MET A 1 -2.15 -25.03 -6.89
C MET A 1 -2.98 -24.16 -5.99
N ASP A 2 -2.29 -23.45 -5.12
CA ASP A 2 -2.82 -23.05 -3.82
C ASP A 2 -3.52 -21.71 -4.03
N GLY A 3 -4.70 -21.76 -4.66
CA GLY A 3 -5.45 -20.65 -5.25
C GLY A 3 -6.00 -19.61 -4.28
N ARG A 4 -5.42 -19.49 -3.08
CA ARG A 4 -5.76 -18.47 -2.07
C ARG A 4 -4.75 -17.33 -2.01
N THR A 5 -3.53 -17.51 -2.53
CA THR A 5 -2.47 -16.48 -2.40
C THR A 5 -2.53 -15.42 -3.50
N GLY A 6 -3.18 -15.71 -4.65
CA GLY A 6 -3.35 -14.79 -5.78
C GLY A 6 -4.64 -13.95 -5.76
N GLN A 7 -5.41 -14.03 -4.67
CA GLN A 7 -6.73 -13.39 -4.60
C GLN A 7 -6.63 -11.92 -4.23
N VAL A 8 -5.71 -11.54 -3.32
CA VAL A 8 -5.64 -10.16 -2.81
C VAL A 8 -5.24 -9.19 -3.91
N GLY A 9 -4.16 -9.49 -4.63
CA GLY A 9 -3.70 -8.65 -5.74
C GLY A 9 -4.76 -8.49 -6.83
N THR A 10 -5.46 -9.58 -7.17
CA THR A 10 -6.57 -9.57 -8.13
C THR A 10 -7.73 -8.70 -7.64
N ILE A 11 -8.16 -8.84 -6.39
CA ILE A 11 -9.25 -8.04 -5.80
C ILE A 11 -8.91 -6.54 -5.83
N LEU A 12 -7.68 -6.17 -5.47
CA LEU A 12 -7.22 -4.78 -5.48
C LEU A 12 -7.18 -4.22 -6.91
N SER A 13 -6.67 -4.99 -7.87
CA SER A 13 -6.62 -4.60 -9.28
C SER A 13 -8.01 -4.42 -9.87
N GLU A 14 -8.92 -5.36 -9.66
CA GLU A 14 -10.31 -5.28 -10.14
C GLU A 14 -11.06 -4.12 -9.49
N ALA A 15 -10.90 -3.89 -8.19
CA ALA A 15 -11.49 -2.75 -7.50
C ALA A 15 -10.96 -1.42 -8.06
N ARG A 16 -9.64 -1.32 -8.31
CA ARG A 16 -9.04 -0.13 -8.93
C ARG A 16 -9.61 0.13 -10.33
N LEU A 17 -9.69 -0.91 -11.17
CA LEU A 17 -10.22 -0.80 -12.52
C LEU A 17 -11.71 -0.40 -12.53
N ARG A 18 -12.51 -0.92 -11.61
CA ARG A 18 -13.92 -0.50 -11.44
C ARG A 18 -14.07 0.97 -11.06
N GLN A 19 -13.12 1.51 -10.29
CA GLN A 19 -13.10 2.92 -9.92
C GLN A 19 -12.48 3.81 -11.02
N GLY A 20 -11.96 3.23 -12.10
CA GLY A 20 -11.29 3.99 -13.17
C GLY A 20 -9.98 4.66 -12.74
N LEU A 21 -9.37 4.21 -11.64
CA LEU A 21 -8.17 4.82 -11.07
C LEU A 21 -6.90 4.23 -11.68
N THR A 22 -5.88 5.07 -11.88
CA THR A 22 -4.53 4.62 -12.19
C THR A 22 -3.75 4.36 -10.91
N LEU A 23 -2.65 3.59 -11.02
CA LEU A 23 -1.72 3.44 -9.89
C LEU A 23 -1.12 4.78 -9.45
N ALA A 24 -0.98 5.74 -10.36
CA ALA A 24 -0.48 7.08 -10.06
C ALA A 24 -1.48 7.89 -9.21
N ASP A 25 -2.79 7.72 -9.43
CA ASP A 25 -3.84 8.37 -8.65
C ASP A 25 -3.83 7.85 -7.20
N ILE A 26 -3.75 6.52 -7.04
CA ILE A 26 -3.64 5.90 -5.71
C ILE A 26 -2.33 6.32 -5.03
N ALA A 27 -1.21 6.35 -5.75
CA ALA A 27 0.07 6.80 -5.19
C ALA A 27 0.02 8.26 -4.72
N SER A 28 -0.66 9.13 -5.47
CA SER A 28 -0.83 10.54 -5.12
C SER A 28 -1.67 10.71 -3.85
N SER A 29 -2.73 9.91 -3.70
CA SER A 29 -3.62 9.91 -2.54
C SER A 29 -2.94 9.33 -1.28
N THR A 30 -2.30 8.17 -1.42
CA THR A 30 -1.79 7.38 -0.28
C THR A 30 -0.34 7.71 0.12
N LYS A 31 0.40 8.43 -0.73
CA LYS A 31 1.86 8.63 -0.64
C LYS A 31 2.67 7.32 -0.72
N VAL A 32 2.07 6.23 -1.17
CA VAL A 32 2.76 4.97 -1.44
C VAL A 32 3.31 4.99 -2.86
N SER A 33 4.56 4.54 -3.04
CA SER A 33 5.15 4.46 -4.38
C SER A 33 4.37 3.51 -5.28
N THR A 34 4.19 3.88 -6.55
CA THR A 34 3.56 3.03 -7.59
C THR A 34 4.21 1.66 -7.69
N ARG A 35 5.53 1.55 -7.42
CA ARG A 35 6.24 0.27 -7.35
C ARG A 35 5.62 -0.68 -6.32
N TYR A 36 5.32 -0.19 -5.13
CA TYR A 36 4.76 -1.01 -4.06
C TYR A 36 3.28 -1.31 -4.27
N LEU A 37 2.52 -0.38 -4.87
CA LEU A 37 1.13 -0.64 -5.26
C LEU A 37 1.04 -1.73 -6.33
N LYS A 38 1.94 -1.69 -7.32
CA LYS A 38 2.06 -2.76 -8.32
C LYS A 38 2.46 -4.10 -7.67
N ALA A 39 3.37 -4.08 -6.70
CA ALA A 39 3.74 -5.29 -5.97
C ALA A 39 2.54 -5.89 -5.22
N LEU A 40 1.66 -5.06 -4.64
CA LEU A 40 0.41 -5.53 -4.02
C LEU A 40 -0.54 -6.17 -5.04
N GLU A 41 -0.72 -5.58 -6.23
CA GLU A 41 -1.57 -6.16 -7.29
C GLU A 41 -1.06 -7.50 -7.83
N HIS A 42 0.24 -7.77 -7.69
CA HIS A 42 0.87 -9.02 -8.12
C HIS A 42 1.13 -10.00 -6.96
N ASP A 43 0.63 -9.72 -5.75
CA ASP A 43 0.91 -10.49 -4.54
C ASP A 43 2.43 -10.68 -4.28
N ALA A 44 3.25 -9.77 -4.80
CA ALA A 44 4.71 -9.78 -4.71
C ALA A 44 5.17 -9.18 -3.39
N PHE A 45 4.70 -9.75 -2.26
CA PHE A 45 4.94 -9.18 -0.94
C PHE A 45 6.42 -9.13 -0.53
N SER A 46 7.27 -9.97 -1.14
CA SER A 46 8.72 -9.97 -0.94
C SER A 46 9.41 -8.70 -1.45
N GLU A 47 8.76 -7.94 -2.35
CA GLU A 47 9.29 -6.65 -2.83
C GLU A 47 9.01 -5.48 -1.87
N LEU A 48 8.14 -5.70 -0.88
CA LEU A 48 7.75 -4.69 0.08
C LEU A 48 8.84 -4.54 1.16
N PRO A 49 9.04 -3.33 1.71
CA PRO A 49 10.14 -3.10 2.65
C PRO A 49 10.02 -3.92 3.95
N SER A 50 8.79 -4.19 4.38
CA SER A 50 8.50 -4.96 5.59
C SER A 50 7.06 -5.48 5.59
N LYS A 51 6.79 -6.49 6.43
CA LYS A 51 5.43 -7.01 6.65
C LYS A 51 4.47 -5.94 7.17
N ILE A 52 4.94 -5.06 8.04
CA ILE A 52 4.15 -3.95 8.60
C ILE A 52 3.77 -2.96 7.48
N HIS A 53 4.70 -2.69 6.56
CA HIS A 53 4.45 -1.80 5.43
C HIS A 53 3.45 -2.42 4.46
N ALA A 54 3.55 -3.72 4.19
CA ALA A 54 2.58 -4.43 3.35
C ALA A 54 1.15 -4.27 3.86
N LEU A 55 0.94 -4.47 5.16
CA LEU A 55 -0.36 -4.28 5.82
C LEU A 55 -0.86 -2.83 5.69
N GLY A 56 0.01 -1.86 5.98
CA GLY A 56 -0.36 -0.43 5.89
C GLY A 56 -0.70 0.01 4.47
N PHE A 57 0.08 -0.43 3.49
CA PHE A 57 -0.14 -0.09 2.07
C PHE A 57 -1.40 -0.75 1.53
N ALA A 58 -1.66 -2.01 1.92
CA ALA A 58 -2.87 -2.72 1.50
C ALA A 58 -4.14 -2.04 2.05
N ARG A 59 -4.13 -1.62 3.33
CA ARG A 59 -5.23 -0.81 3.91
C ARG A 59 -5.45 0.50 3.18
N ALA A 60 -4.37 1.23 2.92
CA ALA A 60 -4.45 2.52 2.22
C ALA A 60 -5.00 2.36 0.79
N PHE A 61 -4.60 1.28 0.08
CA PHE A 61 -5.13 0.94 -1.23
C PHE A 61 -6.62 0.62 -1.15
N ALA A 62 -7.02 -0.28 -0.25
CA ALA A 62 -8.41 -0.70 -0.07
C ALA A 62 -9.35 0.49 0.19
N ASN A 63 -8.93 1.42 1.05
CA ASN A 63 -9.66 2.66 1.30
C ASN A 63 -9.83 3.52 0.04
N CYS A 64 -8.80 3.63 -0.81
CA CYS A 64 -8.89 4.39 -2.06
C CYS A 64 -9.85 3.78 -3.09
N VAL A 65 -10.07 2.47 -3.04
CA VAL A 65 -10.96 1.77 -3.98
C VAL A 65 -12.32 1.41 -3.38
N CYS A 66 -12.60 1.89 -2.16
CA CYS A 66 -13.86 1.72 -1.44
C CYS A 66 -14.23 0.24 -1.18
N ILE A 67 -13.25 -0.57 -0.77
CA ILE A 67 -13.47 -1.94 -0.28
C ILE A 67 -13.04 -2.05 1.18
N ASP A 68 -13.40 -3.14 1.87
CA ASP A 68 -13.08 -3.33 3.28
C ASP A 68 -11.56 -3.44 3.50
N ALA A 69 -10.99 -2.44 4.17
CA ALA A 69 -9.56 -2.36 4.41
C ALA A 69 -9.07 -3.37 5.45
N ASP A 70 -9.91 -3.75 6.42
CA ASP A 70 -9.54 -4.74 7.43
C ASP A 70 -9.57 -6.15 6.85
N GLU A 71 -10.55 -6.47 6.01
CA GLU A 71 -10.60 -7.73 5.27
C GLU A 71 -9.34 -7.90 4.40
N ILE A 72 -8.97 -6.87 3.64
CA ILE A 72 -7.77 -6.89 2.82
C ILE A 72 -6.50 -7.02 3.67
N ALA A 73 -6.40 -6.30 4.79
CA ALA A 73 -5.24 -6.38 5.67
C ALA A 73 -5.08 -7.78 6.27
N ASP A 74 -6.17 -8.41 6.70
CA ASP A 74 -6.15 -9.75 7.26
C ASP A 74 -5.81 -10.80 6.20
N ALA A 75 -6.30 -10.63 4.97
CA ALA A 75 -5.91 -11.48 3.84
C ALA A 75 -4.40 -11.37 3.52
N VAL A 76 -3.84 -10.16 3.52
CA VAL A 76 -2.39 -9.93 3.35
C VAL A 76 -1.61 -10.55 4.51
N ARG A 77 -2.08 -10.40 5.75
CA ARG A 77 -1.46 -11.03 6.93
C ARG A 77 -1.41 -12.55 6.77
N ALA A 78 -2.53 -13.16 6.36
CA ALA A 78 -2.61 -14.59 6.13
C ALA A 78 -1.64 -15.05 5.02
N CYS A 79 -1.45 -14.26 3.97
CA CYS A 79 -0.48 -14.56 2.91
C CYS A 79 0.98 -14.47 3.43
N LEU A 80 1.32 -13.41 4.15
CA LEU A 80 2.65 -13.19 4.72
C LEU A 80 3.06 -14.19 5.81
N ASN A 81 2.08 -14.79 6.49
CA ASN A 81 2.30 -15.83 7.49
C ASN A 81 2.55 -17.19 6.84
N LYS A 82 1.95 -17.47 5.67
CA LYS A 82 2.22 -18.71 4.90
C LYS A 82 3.62 -18.74 4.29
N SER A 83 4.15 -17.58 3.92
CA SER A 83 5.54 -17.44 3.42
C SER A 83 6.58 -17.36 4.55
N GLY A 84 6.16 -17.55 5.81
CA GLY A 84 6.91 -17.18 7.01
C GLY A 84 7.84 -18.24 7.58
N ASP A 85 8.81 -18.69 6.79
CA ASP A 85 10.07 -19.25 7.29
C ASP A 85 11.12 -18.13 7.21
N GLY A 86 11.10 -17.20 8.18
CA GLY A 86 12.19 -16.24 8.40
C GLY A 86 12.05 -14.85 7.73
N GLN A 87 12.80 -13.89 8.30
CA GLN A 87 12.98 -12.48 7.90
C GLN A 87 11.90 -11.49 8.39
N GLY A 88 11.92 -11.22 9.70
CA GLY A 88 11.48 -9.95 10.28
C GLY A 88 12.69 -9.16 10.76
N ALA A 89 13.35 -8.44 9.86
CA ALA A 89 14.39 -7.48 10.22
C ALA A 89 14.41 -6.35 9.19
N SER A 90 13.53 -5.37 9.36
CA SER A 90 13.77 -4.04 8.80
C SER A 90 13.94 -3.09 9.97
N ASP A 91 15.20 -2.73 10.17
CA ASP A 91 15.72 -1.62 10.93
C ASP A 91 14.67 -0.53 11.20
N ILE A 92 14.38 -0.33 12.49
CA ILE A 92 14.05 0.99 13.01
C ILE A 92 15.33 1.83 12.87
N ARG A 93 15.59 2.35 11.68
CA ARG A 93 16.57 3.41 11.45
C ARG A 93 15.92 4.47 10.57
N HIS A 94 14.94 5.14 11.18
CA HIS A 94 14.49 6.44 10.74
C HIS A 94 15.64 7.43 10.99
N GLU A 95 16.64 7.40 10.11
CA GLU A 95 17.72 8.38 10.10
C GLU A 95 17.09 9.75 9.85
N ARG A 96 17.09 10.57 10.90
CA ARG A 96 16.86 12.02 10.83
C ARG A 96 17.93 12.64 9.95
N LYS A 97 17.81 12.56 8.63
CA LYS A 97 18.63 13.38 7.73
C LYS A 97 17.96 14.73 7.53
N ARG A 98 18.17 15.59 8.53
CA ARG A 98 18.17 17.05 8.33
C ARG A 98 19.16 17.38 7.21
N ARG A 99 18.70 17.66 6.00
CA ARG A 99 19.38 18.55 5.04
C ARG A 99 18.31 19.28 4.23
N GLY A 100 18.30 20.61 4.37
CA GLY A 100 17.21 21.50 3.96
C GLY A 100 16.98 21.58 2.46
N ARG A 101 15.73 21.86 2.11
CA ARG A 101 15.34 22.48 0.84
C ARG A 101 14.77 23.87 1.17
N PRO A 102 15.18 24.94 0.49
CA PRO A 102 14.53 26.23 0.65
C PRO A 102 13.11 26.13 0.06
N VAL A 103 12.14 26.67 0.79
CA VAL A 103 10.74 26.80 0.35
C VAL A 103 10.59 28.09 -0.44
N ALA A 104 10.23 27.99 -1.71
CA ALA A 104 9.76 29.10 -2.53
C ALA A 104 8.46 28.70 -3.25
N ASN A 105 7.40 29.45 -2.96
CA ASN A 105 6.10 29.64 -3.63
C ASN A 105 5.23 28.42 -4.02
N MET A 106 4.03 28.22 -3.46
CA MET A 106 2.72 28.89 -3.73
C MET A 106 2.17 28.48 -5.12
N ILE A 107 1.04 27.79 -5.29
CA ILE A 107 -0.37 28.16 -5.03
C ILE A 107 -1.25 26.88 -5.08
N GLY A 108 -2.35 26.81 -4.30
CA GLY A 108 -3.58 26.11 -4.73
C GLY A 108 -4.15 25.04 -3.79
N ALA A 109 -5.36 25.32 -3.27
CA ALA A 109 -6.21 24.53 -2.37
C ALA A 109 -6.58 23.13 -2.93
N ALA A 110 -7.12 22.15 -2.18
CA ALA A 110 -7.87 22.18 -0.94
C ALA A 110 -7.74 20.82 -0.20
N ARG A 111 -7.82 20.87 1.14
CA ARG A 111 -8.03 19.71 2.04
C ARG A 111 -9.49 19.28 1.91
N SER A 112 -9.83 17.99 1.98
CA SER A 112 -10.34 17.28 3.18
C SER A 112 -11.23 16.12 2.64
N PHE A 113 -11.53 14.98 3.26
CA PHE A 113 -11.68 14.60 4.66
C PHE A 113 -11.51 13.06 4.78
N PHE A 114 -10.74 12.63 5.79
CA PHE A 114 -11.06 11.42 6.55
C PHE A 114 -12.14 11.84 7.55
N SER A 115 -13.37 11.36 7.38
CA SER A 115 -14.46 11.42 8.38
C SER A 115 -15.70 10.72 7.82
N LEU A 116 -16.03 9.52 8.31
CA LEU A 116 -17.19 9.31 9.19
C LEU A 116 -17.06 7.96 9.90
#